data_AF-A0A8X7JHI9-F1
#
_entry.id   AF-A0A8X7JHI9-F1
#
_cell.length_a   1.000
_cell.length_b   1.000
_cell.length_c   1.000
_cell.angle_alpha   90.00
_cell.angle_beta   90.00
_cell.angle_gamma   90.00
#
_symmetry.space_group_name_H-M   'P 1'
#
loop_
_entity.id
_entity.type
_entity.pdbx_description
1 polymer ?
#
loop_
_entity_poly.entity_id
_entity_poly.type
_entity_poly.pdbx_seq_one_letter_code
_entity_poly.pdbx_strand_id
1 'polypeptide(L)'
;TAYSFFVPILTVYLGTTLFSSWSLGPILWTLLIASVLGRPIATMALSRASGYGPRESLLLGIADMPHLEVPLIALWVHLHALGHHGEFATAVILTVVLSTTIGVLSLRILQNRV
;
A
#
# COMPACT_ATOMS: atom_id res chain seq x y z
N THR A 1 10.63 21.78 11.13
CA THR A 1 10.54 21.51 12.59
C THR A 1 9.24 20.81 12.97
N ALA A 2 8.08 21.16 12.39
CA ALA A 2 6.83 20.41 12.61
C ALA A 2 6.88 18.98 12.05
N TYR A 3 7.39 18.77 10.83
CA TYR A 3 7.49 17.46 10.18
C TYR A 3 8.18 16.38 11.05
N SER A 4 9.24 16.75 11.76
CA SER A 4 10.01 15.86 12.65
C SER A 4 9.26 15.42 13.91
N PHE A 5 8.22 16.15 14.33
CA PHE A 5 7.33 15.75 15.44
C PHE A 5 6.16 14.89 14.96
N PHE A 6 5.62 15.15 13.79
CA PHE A 6 4.46 14.42 13.25
C PHE A 6 4.80 12.99 12.82
N VAL A 7 5.98 12.76 12.23
CA VAL A 7 6.41 11.42 11.78
C VAL A 7 6.44 10.36 12.91
N PRO A 8 7.07 10.61 14.07
CA PRO A 8 7.09 9.63 15.16
C PRO A 8 5.70 9.43 15.78
N ILE A 9 4.89 10.48 15.92
CA ILE A 9 3.51 10.36 16.42
C ILE A 9 2.65 9.52 15.47
N LEU A 10 2.77 9.75 14.16
CA LEU A 10 2.11 8.95 13.13
C LEU A 10 2.57 7.49 13.20
N THR A 11 3.86 7.24 13.40
CA THR A 11 4.43 5.89 13.50
C THR A 11 3.89 5.15 14.73
N VAL A 12 3.80 5.82 15.88
CA VAL A 12 3.24 5.25 17.12
C VAL A 12 1.74 4.96 16.94
N TYR A 13 0.99 5.89 16.35
CA TYR A 13 -0.43 5.70 16.05
C TYR A 13 -0.66 4.49 15.13
N LEU A 14 0.15 4.35 14.09
CA LEU A 14 0.15 3.20 13.17
C LEU A 14 0.50 1.88 13.87
N GLY A 15 1.50 1.89 14.76
CA GLY A 15 1.86 0.72 15.57
C GLY A 15 0.72 0.27 16.50
N THR A 16 0.04 1.23 17.14
CA THR A 16 -1.09 0.92 18.03
C THR A 16 -2.32 0.42 17.27
N THR A 17 -2.59 0.97 16.09
CA THR A 17 -3.73 0.56 15.25
C THR A 17 -3.53 -0.82 14.64
N LEU A 18 -2.29 -1.17 14.23
CA LEU A 18 -1.93 -2.53 13.82
C LEU A 18 -2.29 -3.57 14.88
N PHE A 19 -1.94 -3.31 16.15
CA PHE A 19 -2.16 -4.25 17.25
C PHE A 19 -3.65 -4.43 17.59
N SER A 20 -4.45 -3.37 17.50
CA SER A 20 -5.91 -3.42 17.74
C SER A 20 -6.71 -4.01 16.57
N SER A 21 -6.13 -4.05 15.37
CA SER A 21 -6.81 -4.42 14.13
C SER A 21 -6.79 -5.91 13.78
N TRP A 22 -6.34 -6.77 14.72
CA TRP A 22 -6.31 -8.23 14.51
C TRP A 22 -7.69 -8.82 14.17
N SER A 23 -8.78 -8.15 14.60
CA SER A 23 -10.17 -8.52 14.26
C SER A 23 -10.57 -8.19 12.81
N LEU A 24 -9.82 -7.34 12.09
CA LEU A 24 -10.09 -6.97 10.69
C LEU A 24 -9.60 -8.01 9.67
N GLY A 25 -9.06 -9.13 10.17
CA GLY A 25 -8.31 -10.17 9.45
C GLY A 25 -8.60 -10.27 7.95
N PRO A 26 -9.77 -10.77 7.52
CA PRO A 26 -10.02 -11.05 6.11
C PRO A 26 -10.01 -9.80 5.23
N ILE A 27 -10.63 -8.70 5.65
CA ILE A 27 -10.71 -7.45 4.86
C ILE A 27 -9.33 -6.83 4.70
N LEU A 28 -8.57 -6.75 5.79
CA LEU A 28 -7.20 -6.24 5.77
C LEU A 28 -6.33 -7.06 4.82
N TRP A 29 -6.36 -8.40 4.92
CA TRP A 29 -5.58 -9.27 4.04
C TRP A 29 -6.00 -9.14 2.58
N THR A 30 -7.29 -9.05 2.27
CA THR A 30 -7.76 -8.87 0.89
C THR A 30 -7.29 -7.54 0.31
N LEU A 31 -7.42 -6.44 1.06
CA LEU A 31 -6.92 -5.13 0.64
C LEU A 31 -5.41 -5.14 0.46
N LEU A 32 -4.69 -5.77 1.39
CA LEU A 32 -3.23 -5.86 1.33
C LEU A 32 -2.76 -6.66 0.12
N ILE A 33 -3.35 -7.82 -0.14
CA ILE A 33 -3.02 -8.65 -1.31
C ILE A 33 -3.36 -7.91 -2.61
N ALA A 34 -4.55 -7.30 -2.70
CA ALA A 34 -4.95 -6.54 -3.87
C ALA A 34 -4.03 -5.35 -4.13
N SER A 35 -3.59 -4.67 -3.07
CA SER A 35 -2.66 -3.53 -3.14
C SER A 35 -1.24 -3.96 -3.55
N VAL A 36 -0.73 -5.05 -2.96
CA VAL A 36 0.65 -5.51 -3.14
C VAL A 36 0.84 -6.26 -4.46
N LEU A 37 -0.19 -6.96 -4.95
CA LEU A 37 -0.10 -7.75 -6.17
C LEU A 37 -0.86 -7.12 -7.33
N GLY A 38 -2.09 -6.67 -7.11
CA GLY A 38 -2.99 -6.27 -8.21
C GLY A 38 -2.40 -5.16 -9.07
N ARG A 39 -1.99 -4.06 -8.43
CA ARG A 39 -1.47 -2.89 -9.15
C ARG A 39 -0.07 -3.13 -9.74
N PRO A 40 0.90 -3.71 -9.01
CA PRO A 40 2.21 -4.04 -9.59
C PRO A 40 2.14 -5.03 -10.75
N ILE A 41 1.27 -6.04 -10.68
CA ILE A 41 1.08 -7.00 -11.77
C ILE A 41 0.46 -6.31 -12.98
N ALA A 42 -0.53 -5.44 -12.79
CA ALA A 42 -1.12 -4.67 -13.88
C ALA A 42 -0.07 -3.79 -14.57
N THR A 43 0.71 -3.03 -13.80
CA THR A 43 1.79 -2.16 -14.30
C THR A 43 2.92 -2.97 -14.96
N MET A 44 3.24 -4.15 -14.43
CA MET A 44 4.17 -5.08 -15.05
C MET A 44 3.63 -5.60 -16.40
N ALA A 45 2.37 -6.03 -16.46
CA ALA A 45 1.76 -6.50 -17.70
C ALA A 45 1.71 -5.40 -18.78
N LEU A 46 1.36 -4.18 -18.39
CA LEU A 46 1.29 -3.02 -19.28
C LEU A 46 2.67 -2.60 -19.80
N SER A 47 3.68 -2.60 -18.92
CA SER A 47 5.06 -2.31 -19.32
C SER A 47 5.65 -3.42 -20.21
N ARG A 48 5.31 -4.68 -19.96
CA ARG A 48 5.69 -5.79 -20.87
C ARG A 48 5.04 -5.64 -22.25
N ALA A 49 3.77 -5.25 -22.29
CA ALA A 49 3.05 -5.01 -23.54
C ALA A 49 3.61 -3.81 -24.33
N SER A 50 4.20 -2.83 -23.65
CA SER A 50 4.85 -1.66 -24.26
C SER A 50 6.33 -1.87 -24.62
N GLY A 51 6.86 -3.09 -24.45
CA GLY A 51 8.19 -3.47 -24.94
C GLY A 51 9.33 -3.39 -23.92
N TYR A 52 9.04 -3.07 -22.65
CA TYR A 52 10.06 -3.06 -21.59
C TYR A 52 10.58 -4.47 -21.28
N GLY A 53 11.85 -4.55 -20.91
CA GLY A 53 12.46 -5.81 -20.46
C GLY A 53 11.82 -6.35 -19.18
N PRO A 54 11.88 -7.65 -18.92
CA PRO A 54 11.24 -8.26 -17.74
C PRO A 54 11.69 -7.64 -16.40
N ARG A 55 12.95 -7.21 -16.31
CA ARG A 55 13.49 -6.54 -15.13
C ARG A 55 12.96 -5.10 -14.96
N GLU A 56 12.87 -4.35 -16.05
CA GLU A 56 12.37 -2.97 -16.05
C GLU A 56 10.89 -2.93 -15.74
N SER A 57 10.11 -3.85 -16.32
CA SER A 57 8.69 -4.02 -16.02
C SER A 57 8.44 -4.33 -14.54
N LEU A 58 9.31 -5.15 -13.94
CA LEU A 58 9.21 -5.49 -12.52
C LEU A 58 9.58 -4.29 -11.63
N LEU A 59 10.61 -3.51 -12.00
CA LEU A 59 10.95 -2.25 -11.31
C LEU A 59 9.79 -1.24 -11.37
N LEU A 60 9.18 -1.06 -12.54
CA LEU A 60 8.02 -0.18 -12.74
C LEU A 60 6.82 -0.65 -11.92
N GLY A 61 6.56 -1.96 -11.87
CA GLY A 61 5.49 -2.53 -11.04
C GLY A 61 5.68 -2.26 -9.56
N ILE A 62 6.89 -2.47 -9.02
CA ILE A 62 7.17 -2.22 -7.60
C ILE A 62 7.17 -0.72 -7.28
N ALA A 63 7.66 0.12 -8.21
CA ALA A 63 7.64 1.58 -8.07
C ALA A 63 6.23 2.17 -8.01
N ASP A 64 5.21 1.46 -8.51
CA ASP A 64 3.82 1.90 -8.46
C ASP A 64 3.08 1.47 -7.16
N MET A 65 3.69 0.63 -6.31
CA MET A 65 3.14 0.25 -5.00
C MET A 65 2.91 1.41 -4.01
N PRO A 66 3.83 2.38 -3.81
CA PRO A 66 3.64 3.44 -2.82
C PRO A 66 2.55 4.46 -3.20
N HIS A 67 1.99 4.40 -4.41
CA HIS A 67 0.98 5.36 -4.91
C HIS A 67 -0.47 4.88 -4.71
N LEU A 68 -0.72 4.00 -3.74
CA LEU A 68 -2.03 3.40 -3.48
C LEU A 68 -2.94 4.25 -2.59
N GLU A 69 -2.45 5.38 -2.07
CA GLU A 69 -3.21 6.29 -1.20
C GLU A 69 -4.51 6.78 -1.84
N VAL A 70 -4.48 7.28 -3.08
CA VAL A 70 -5.64 7.84 -3.77
C VAL A 70 -6.76 6.80 -3.99
N PRO A 71 -6.51 5.61 -4.58
CA PRO A 71 -7.56 4.62 -4.77
C PRO A 71 -8.09 4.03 -3.46
N LEU A 72 -7.25 3.91 -2.42
CA LEU A 72 -7.70 3.43 -1.12
C LEU A 72 -8.53 4.46 -0.37
N ILE A 73 -8.23 5.76 -0.51
CA ILE A 73 -9.08 6.86 -0.01
C ILE A 73 -10.41 6.87 -0.76
N ALA A 74 -10.42 6.69 -2.08
CA ALA A 74 -11.65 6.59 -2.86
C ALA A 74 -12.53 5.41 -2.43
N LEU A 75 -11.91 4.26 -2.17
CA LEU A 75 -12.59 3.08 -1.63
C LEU A 75 -13.17 3.37 -0.23
N TRP A 76 -12.42 4.04 0.64
CA TRP A 76 -12.91 4.44 1.95
C TRP A 76 -14.12 5.38 1.85
N VAL A 77 -14.07 6.41 0.99
CA VAL A 77 -15.21 7.33 0.77
C VAL A 77 -16.45 6.57 0.28
N HIS A 78 -16.27 5.62 -0.64
CA HIS A 78 -17.37 4.81 -1.15
C HIS A 78 -18.00 3.93 -0.05
N LEU A 79 -17.19 3.27 0.77
CA LEU A 79 -17.67 2.42 1.86
C LEU A 79 -18.28 3.21 3.01
N HIS A 80 -17.75 4.42 3.27
CA HIS A 80 -18.32 5.36 4.22
C HIS A 80 -19.71 5.82 3.77
N ALA A 81 -19.92 6.05 2.47
CA ALA A 81 -21.23 6.36 1.90
C ALA A 81 -22.25 5.19 2.04
N LEU A 82 -21.75 3.96 2.20
CA LEU A 82 -22.56 2.75 2.42
C LEU A 82 -22.81 2.44 3.91
N GLY A 83 -22.33 3.29 4.84
CA GLY A 83 -22.55 3.09 6.29
C GLY A 83 -21.45 2.30 7.01
N HIS A 84 -20.34 1.98 6.34
CA HIS A 84 -19.21 1.27 6.94
C HIS A 84 -18.13 2.26 7.40
N HIS A 85 -18.20 2.72 8.65
CA HIS A 85 -17.45 3.90 9.10
C HIS A 85 -16.07 3.59 9.74
N GLY A 86 -16.00 2.70 10.74
CA GLY A 86 -14.81 2.61 11.62
C GLY A 86 -13.76 1.57 11.21
N GLU A 87 -14.20 0.37 10.84
CA GLU A 87 -13.31 -0.78 10.60
C GLU A 87 -12.52 -0.63 9.28
N PHE A 88 -13.15 -0.06 8.26
CA PHE A 88 -12.54 0.12 6.95
C PHE A 88 -11.50 1.25 6.89
N ALA A 89 -11.68 2.30 7.69
CA ALA A 89 -10.71 3.40 7.78
C ALA A 89 -9.35 2.86 8.24
N THR A 90 -9.37 2.05 9.29
CA THR A 90 -8.16 1.41 9.84
C THR A 90 -7.53 0.45 8.83
N ALA A 91 -8.33 -0.41 8.19
CA ALA A 91 -7.81 -1.35 7.19
C ALA A 91 -7.16 -0.64 5.99
N VAL A 92 -7.73 0.48 5.54
CA VAL A 92 -7.19 1.31 4.45
C VAL A 92 -5.85 1.95 4.85
N ILE A 93 -5.78 2.58 6.01
CA ILE A 93 -4.55 3.22 6.51
C ILE A 93 -3.43 2.18 6.63
N LEU A 94 -3.73 1.02 7.21
CA LEU A 94 -2.76 -0.07 7.34
C LEU A 94 -2.30 -0.62 6.00
N THR A 95 -3.22 -0.75 5.04
CA THR A 95 -2.90 -1.18 3.68
C THR A 95 -1.95 -0.19 3.00
N VAL A 96 -2.20 1.11 3.09
CA VAL A 96 -1.31 2.14 2.52
C VAL A 96 0.08 2.03 3.13
N VAL A 97 0.17 1.95 4.46
CA VAL A 97 1.46 1.92 5.16
C VAL A 97 2.25 0.66 4.86
N LEU A 98 1.61 -0.50 4.90
CA LEU A 98 2.28 -1.78 4.64
C LEU A 98 2.68 -1.89 3.16
N SER A 99 1.81 -1.54 2.21
CA SER A 99 2.15 -1.57 0.78
C SER A 99 3.28 -0.61 0.43
N THR A 100 3.29 0.60 1.00
CA THR A 100 4.39 1.57 0.85
C THR A 100 5.69 1.02 1.42
N THR A 101 5.65 0.47 2.63
CA THR A 101 6.83 -0.09 3.30
C THR A 101 7.42 -1.26 2.50
N ILE A 102 6.56 -2.18 2.06
CA ILE A 102 6.96 -3.32 1.22
C ILE A 102 7.55 -2.82 -0.09
N GLY A 103 6.88 -1.90 -0.80
CA GLY A 103 7.36 -1.36 -2.07
C GLY A 103 8.74 -0.70 -1.95
N VAL A 104 8.95 0.14 -0.94
CA VAL A 104 10.25 0.82 -0.70
C VAL A 104 11.35 -0.19 -0.36
N LEU A 105 11.06 -1.18 0.49
CA LEU A 105 12.03 -2.24 0.83
C LEU A 105 12.38 -3.09 -0.40
N SER A 106 11.37 -3.50 -1.17
CA SER A 106 11.55 -4.27 -2.39
C SER A 106 12.37 -3.51 -3.44
N LEU A 107 12.13 -2.20 -3.63
CA LEU A 107 12.95 -1.36 -4.50
C LEU A 107 14.40 -1.30 -4.03
N ARG A 108 14.64 -1.04 -2.74
CA ARG A 108 15.99 -0.97 -2.17
C ARG A 108 16.75 -2.29 -2.37
N ILE A 109 16.10 -3.42 -2.11
CA ILE A 109 16.72 -4.74 -2.30
C ILE A 109 17.05 -4.94 -3.78
N LEU A 110 16.13 -4.62 -4.69
CA LEU A 110 16.29 -4.85 -6.12
C LEU A 110 17.36 -3.94 -6.74
N GLN A 111 17.47 -2.70 -6.26
CA GLN A 111 18.51 -1.74 -6.65
C GLN A 111 19.89 -2.14 -6.12
N ASN A 112 19.99 -2.65 -4.89
CA ASN A 112 21.25 -3.11 -4.29
C ASN A 112 21.78 -4.44 -4.86
N ARG A 113 21.01 -5.11 -5.73
CA ARG A 113 21.45 -6.32 -6.46
C ARG A 113 21.92 -6.01 -7.90
N VAL A 114 21.99 -4.73 -8.29
CA VAL A 114 22.65 -4.23 -9.51
C VAL A 114 24.08 -3.86 -9.14
#